data_AF-A0A0F8X665-F1
#
_entry.id   AF-A0A0F8X665-F1
#
_cell.length_a   1.000
_cell.length_b   1.000
_cell.length_c   1.000
_cell.angle_alpha   90.00
_cell.angle_beta   90.00
_cell.angle_gamma   90.00
#
_symmetry.space_group_name_H-M   'P 1'
#
loop_
_entity.id
_entity.type
_entity.pdbx_description
1 polymer ?
#
loop_
_entity_poly.entity_id
_entity_poly.type
_entity_poly.pdbx_seq_one_letter_code
_entity_poly.pdbx_strand_id
1 'polypeptide(L)'
;MTKEQFLTQLKKSISGLKEVEKKEILYDYEEHFRMGLENKKTEEEIAESLGNPKILGKSFKIDAFLGEGAEGSRAVSVLEGRILLLSYFPRPGLARWVFWRS
;
A
#
# COMPACT_ATOMS: atom_id res chain seq x y z
N MET A 1 10.61 8.94 3.22
CA MET A 1 9.88 9.89 2.35
C MET A 1 8.56 10.20 3.03
N THR A 2 8.06 11.44 2.94
CA THR A 2 6.79 11.81 3.58
C THR A 2 5.59 11.23 2.83
N LYS A 3 4.41 11.17 3.47
CA LYS A 3 3.14 10.78 2.83
C LYS A 3 2.91 11.57 1.55
N GLU A 4 3.06 12.89 1.63
CA GLU A 4 2.79 13.80 0.52
C GLU A 4 3.72 13.53 -0.67
N GLN A 5 5.00 13.23 -0.41
CA GLN A 5 5.94 12.82 -1.45
C GLN A 5 5.57 11.46 -2.06
N PHE A 6 5.16 10.50 -1.23
CA PHE A 6 4.74 9.18 -1.70
C PHE A 6 3.53 9.28 -2.62
N LEU A 7 2.46 9.94 -2.16
CA LEU A 7 1.21 10.11 -2.91
C LEU A 7 1.42 10.91 -4.19
N THR A 8 2.25 11.95 -4.16
CA THR A 8 2.59 12.73 -5.37
C THR A 8 3.29 11.86 -6.41
N GLN A 9 4.24 11.02 -5.98
CA GLN A 9 4.94 10.11 -6.89
C GLN A 9 4.03 8.99 -7.41
N LEU A 10 3.15 8.46 -6.56
CA LEU A 10 2.19 7.44 -6.94
C LEU A 10 1.23 8.00 -7.99
N LYS A 11 0.61 9.16 -7.72
CA LYS A 11 -0.29 9.88 -8.64
C LYS A 11 0.34 10.11 -10.01
N LYS A 12 1.60 10.57 -10.04
CA LYS A 12 2.36 10.74 -11.30
C LYS A 12 2.57 9.41 -12.03
N SER A 13 2.75 8.33 -11.29
CA SER A 13 3.02 7.01 -11.86
C SER A 13 1.77 6.34 -12.42
N ILE A 14 0.60 6.59 -11.84
CA ILE A 14 -0.72 6.11 -12.29
C ILE A 14 -1.46 7.11 -13.21
N SER A 15 -0.76 8.10 -13.78
CA SER A 15 -1.37 9.16 -14.61
C SER A 15 -2.17 8.65 -15.81
N GLY A 16 -1.92 7.42 -16.28
CA GLY A 16 -2.65 6.77 -17.37
C GLY A 16 -3.96 6.06 -17.00
N LEU A 17 -4.31 5.93 -15.71
CA LEU A 17 -5.57 5.31 -15.28
C LEU A 17 -6.76 6.27 -15.35
N LYS A 18 -8.00 5.78 -15.21
CA LYS A 18 -9.19 6.64 -15.11
C LYS A 18 -9.15 7.44 -13.81
N GLU A 19 -9.79 8.62 -13.80
CA GLU A 19 -9.82 9.47 -12.60
C GLU A 19 -10.44 8.78 -11.38
N VAL A 20 -11.45 7.92 -11.59
CA VAL A 20 -12.10 7.16 -10.53
C VAL A 20 -11.09 6.22 -9.86
N GLU A 21 -10.43 5.38 -10.65
CA GLU A 21 -9.40 4.44 -10.17
C GLU A 21 -8.25 5.17 -9.45
N LYS A 22 -7.82 6.33 -9.98
CA LYS A 22 -6.79 7.15 -9.32
C LYS A 22 -7.23 7.60 -7.94
N LYS A 23 -8.47 8.07 -7.79
CA LYS A 23 -9.01 8.55 -6.52
C LYS A 23 -9.12 7.39 -5.52
N GLU A 24 -9.63 6.24 -5.96
CA GLU A 24 -9.72 5.04 -5.12
C GLU A 24 -8.34 4.59 -4.63
N ILE A 25 -7.37 4.44 -5.54
CA ILE A 25 -6.00 4.07 -5.17
C ILE A 25 -5.42 5.09 -4.19
N LEU A 26 -5.51 6.39 -4.47
CA LEU A 26 -4.92 7.40 -3.58
C LEU A 26 -5.58 7.40 -2.19
N TYR A 27 -6.90 7.23 -2.13
CA TYR A 27 -7.65 7.16 -0.89
C TYR A 27 -7.19 5.98 -0.01
N ASP A 28 -7.03 4.79 -0.60
CA ASP A 28 -6.56 3.61 0.12
C ASP A 28 -5.17 3.82 0.75
N TYR A 29 -4.26 4.48 0.01
CA TYR A 29 -2.94 4.78 0.55
C TYR A 29 -2.98 5.89 1.60
N GLU A 30 -3.82 6.92 1.46
CA GLU A 30 -4.03 7.91 2.50
C GLU A 30 -4.51 7.27 3.82
N GLU A 31 -5.45 6.34 3.72
CA GLU A 31 -5.94 5.57 4.86
C GLU A 31 -4.83 4.71 5.48
N HIS A 32 -3.99 4.07 4.65
CA HIS A 32 -2.85 3.30 5.14
C HIS A 32 -1.84 4.15 5.94
N PHE A 33 -1.55 5.36 5.46
CA PHE A 33 -0.71 6.30 6.20
C PHE A 33 -1.38 6.74 7.50
N ARG A 34 -2.69 7.02 7.50
CA ARG A 34 -3.45 7.36 8.71
C ARG A 34 -3.36 6.25 9.76
N MET A 35 -3.67 5.02 9.37
CA MET A 35 -3.60 3.85 10.25
C MET A 35 -2.18 3.62 10.78
N GLY A 36 -1.15 3.81 9.95
CA GLY A 36 0.25 3.68 10.37
C GLY A 36 0.64 4.72 11.44
N LEU A 37 0.19 5.97 11.27
CA LEU A 37 0.42 7.05 12.22
C LEU A 37 -0.30 6.78 13.56
N GLU A 38 -1.52 6.27 13.52
CA GLU A 38 -2.27 5.83 14.72
C GLU A 38 -1.54 4.72 15.47
N ASN A 39 -0.82 3.85 14.75
CA ASN A 39 0.04 2.81 15.31
C ASN A 39 1.42 3.32 15.77
N LYS A 40 1.61 4.64 15.91
CA LYS A 40 2.88 5.28 16.33
C LYS A 40 4.07 5.04 15.40
N LYS A 41 3.82 4.73 14.12
CA LYS A 41 4.88 4.68 13.10
C LYS A 41 5.10 6.05 12.49
N THR A 42 6.31 6.31 12.02
CA THR A 42 6.62 7.53 11.25
C THR A 42 6.17 7.39 9.79
N GLU A 43 5.95 8.52 9.10
CA GLU A 43 5.63 8.51 7.67
C GLU A 43 6.71 7.81 6.84
N GLU A 44 7.97 7.97 7.24
CA GLU A 44 9.11 7.33 6.60
C GLU A 44 9.04 5.80 6.67
N GLU A 45 8.77 5.24 7.85
CA GLU A 45 8.64 3.80 8.08
C GLU A 45 7.46 3.19 7.32
N ILE A 46 6.35 3.93 7.26
CA ILE A 46 5.17 3.52 6.50
C ILE A 46 5.52 3.49 5.02
N ALA A 47 6.12 4.55 4.49
CA ALA A 47 6.51 4.63 3.09
C ALA A 47 7.56 3.56 2.72
N GLU A 48 8.50 3.24 3.61
CA GLU A 48 9.46 2.17 3.41
C GLU A 48 8.77 0.79 3.34
N SER A 49 7.78 0.55 4.22
CA SER A 49 6.97 -0.67 4.21
C SER A 49 6.12 -0.81 2.93
N LEU A 50 5.60 0.31 2.41
CA LEU A 50 4.85 0.36 1.16
C LEU A 50 5.73 0.16 -0.09
N GLY A 51 7.00 0.59 -0.02
CA GLY A 51 8.00 0.43 -1.07
C GLY A 51 8.04 1.60 -2.05
N ASN A 52 8.42 1.33 -3.31
CA ASN A 52 8.65 2.39 -4.29
C ASN A 52 7.35 2.76 -5.05
N PRO A 53 6.83 4.00 -4.91
CA PRO A 53 5.57 4.41 -5.54
C PRO A 53 5.60 4.37 -7.08
N LYS A 54 6.79 4.48 -7.69
CA LYS A 54 6.94 4.39 -9.16
C LYS A 54 6.75 2.96 -9.67
N ILE A 55 7.28 1.98 -8.94
CA ILE A 55 7.14 0.56 -9.28
C ILE A 55 5.68 0.16 -9.09
N LEU A 56 5.11 0.55 -7.95
CA LEU A 56 3.71 0.32 -7.63
C LEU A 56 2.75 0.88 -8.70
N GLY A 57 2.95 2.14 -9.11
CA GLY A 57 2.15 2.74 -10.17
C GLY A 57 2.31 2.08 -11.54
N LYS A 58 3.46 1.46 -11.85
CA LYS A 58 3.61 0.63 -13.06
C LYS A 58 2.78 -0.64 -12.95
N SER A 59 2.80 -1.32 -11.80
CA SER A 59 1.98 -2.52 -11.58
C SER A 59 0.50 -2.24 -11.78
N PHE A 60 -0.03 -1.14 -11.23
CA PHE A 60 -1.43 -0.76 -11.45
C PHE A 60 -1.77 -0.48 -12.92
N LYS A 61 -0.85 0.09 -13.70
CA LYS A 61 -1.09 0.30 -15.14
C LYS A 61 -1.03 -1.00 -15.93
N ILE A 62 -0.17 -1.93 -15.55
CA ILE A 62 -0.12 -3.26 -16.17
C ILE A 62 -1.40 -4.02 -15.86
N ASP A 63 -1.85 -3.98 -14.60
CA ASP A 63 -3.12 -4.58 -14.17
C ASP A 63 -4.32 -3.93 -14.90
N ALA A 64 -4.31 -2.59 -14.93
CA ALA A 64 -5.06 -1.70 -15.82
C ALA A 64 -5.27 -2.25 -17.24
N PHE A 65 -4.14 -2.49 -17.89
CA PHE A 65 -4.04 -2.88 -19.29
C PHE A 65 -4.41 -4.34 -19.53
N LEU A 66 -4.05 -5.24 -18.61
CA LEU A 66 -4.38 -6.66 -18.69
C LEU A 66 -5.85 -6.94 -18.30
N GLY A 67 -6.47 -6.01 -17.56
CA GLY A 67 -7.83 -6.08 -17.06
C GLY A 67 -8.93 -5.72 -18.05
N GLU A 68 -8.62 -5.24 -19.26
CA GLU A 68 -9.64 -4.97 -20.30
C GLU A 68 -10.37 -6.24 -20.81
N GLY A 69 -10.03 -7.43 -20.28
CA GLY A 69 -10.67 -8.71 -20.64
C GLY A 69 -11.32 -9.50 -19.50
N ALA A 70 -11.39 -9.01 -18.25
CA ALA A 70 -12.00 -9.76 -17.16
C ALA A 70 -12.78 -8.85 -16.21
N GLU A 71 -14.10 -8.86 -16.37
CA GLU A 71 -15.04 -8.40 -15.35
C GLU A 71 -14.74 -9.06 -14.00
N GLY A 72 -14.70 -8.24 -12.95
CA GLY A 72 -14.86 -8.69 -11.58
C GLY A 72 -13.60 -9.23 -10.92
N SER A 73 -13.05 -8.42 -10.02
CA SER A 73 -12.36 -8.89 -8.81
C SER A 73 -11.05 -9.63 -9.04
N ARG A 74 -9.90 -8.92 -9.07
CA ARG A 74 -8.61 -9.55 -8.66
C ARG A 74 -7.37 -8.68 -8.38
N ALA A 75 -7.45 -7.34 -8.36
CA ALA A 75 -6.27 -6.52 -8.02
C ALA A 75 -6.17 -6.17 -6.52
N VAL A 76 -7.31 -5.96 -5.86
CA VAL A 76 -7.37 -5.51 -4.45
C VAL A 76 -6.89 -6.60 -3.48
N SER A 77 -7.01 -7.88 -3.84
CA SER A 77 -6.64 -9.01 -2.97
C SER A 77 -5.14 -9.18 -2.73
N VAL A 78 -4.25 -8.68 -3.61
CA VAL A 78 -2.80 -8.81 -3.41
C VAL A 78 -2.25 -7.74 -2.47
N LEU A 79 -2.87 -6.55 -2.44
CA LEU A 79 -2.49 -5.46 -1.54
C LEU A 79 -3.19 -5.58 -0.18
N GLU A 80 -4.50 -5.87 -0.14
CA GLU A 80 -5.21 -6.22 1.09
C GLU A 80 -4.57 -7.43 1.79
N GLY A 81 -4.19 -8.47 1.03
CA GLY A 81 -3.51 -9.63 1.57
C GLY A 81 -2.15 -9.30 2.20
N ARG A 82 -1.44 -8.27 1.70
CA ARG A 82 -0.13 -7.87 2.24
C ARG A 82 -0.24 -6.89 3.41
N ILE A 83 -1.29 -6.07 3.43
CA ILE A 83 -1.64 -5.20 4.56
C ILE A 83 -2.16 -6.05 5.74
N LEU A 84 -2.99 -7.07 5.47
CA LEU A 84 -3.46 -8.04 6.47
C LEU A 84 -2.34 -8.98 6.98
N LEU A 85 -1.35 -9.32 6.16
CA LEU A 85 -0.20 -10.09 6.62
C LEU A 85 0.74 -9.27 7.53
N LEU A 86 0.81 -7.95 7.39
CA LEU A 86 1.61 -7.11 8.30
C LEU A 86 0.95 -6.89 9.66
N SER A 87 -0.37 -7.07 9.78
CA SER A 87 -1.08 -7.13 11.05
C SER A 87 -1.09 -8.53 11.69
N TYR A 88 -0.70 -9.60 10.96
CA TYR A 88 -0.76 -10.98 11.45
C TYR A 88 0.57 -11.77 11.44
N PHE A 89 1.67 -11.22 10.90
CA PHE A 89 2.96 -11.92 10.83
C PHE A 89 4.07 -11.20 11.61
N PRO A 90 4.36 -11.61 12.87
CA PRO A 90 5.59 -11.22 13.52
C PRO A 90 6.77 -11.92 12.80
N ARG A 91 7.68 -11.14 12.21
CA ARG A 91 8.92 -11.70 11.61
C ARG A 91 9.81 -12.29 12.73
N PRO A 92 10.25 -13.56 12.64
CA PRO A 92 11.24 -14.09 13.56
C PRO A 92 12.63 -13.64 13.11
N GLY A 93 13.36 -12.89 13.94
CA GLY A 93 14.75 -12.56 13.60
C GLY A 93 15.48 -11.51 14.42
N LEU A 94 14.82 -10.69 15.24
CA LEU A 94 15.49 -9.80 16.19
C LEU A 94 14.74 -9.80 17.52
N ALA A 95 15.52 -9.78 18.59
CA ALA A 95 15.21 -10.37 19.88
C ALA A 95 14.13 -9.66 20.71
N ARG A 96 13.51 -10.46 21.58
CA ARG A 96 12.71 -10.15 22.78
C ARG A 96 11.35 -9.46 22.58
N TRP A 97 10.30 -10.28 22.56
CA TRP A 97 8.97 -9.93 23.06
C TRP A 97 8.46 -11.04 23.97
N VAL A 98 8.75 -10.90 25.27
CA VAL A 98 8.06 -11.63 26.34
C VAL A 98 7.13 -10.62 26.99
N PHE A 99 5.97 -10.33 26.39
CA PHE A 99 4.86 -9.70 27.13
C PHE A 99 3.55 -9.63 26.32
N TRP A 100 2.91 -10.77 26.01
CA TRP A 100 1.44 -10.78 25.88
C TRP A 100 0.84 -12.19 25.92
N ARG A 101 0.91 -12.82 27.09
CA ARG A 101 -0.10 -13.79 27.56
C ARG A 101 0.06 -13.97 29.06
N SER A 102 -0.56 -13.10 29.84
CA SER A 102 -1.12 -13.44 31.15
C SER A 102 -2.14 -12.39 31.56
#